data_AF-A0A6V7HTQ3-F1
#
_entry.id   AF-A0A6V7HTQ3-F1
#
_cell.length_a   1.000
_cell.length_b   1.000
_cell.length_c   1.000
_cell.angle_alpha   90.00
_cell.angle_beta   90.00
_cell.angle_gamma   90.00
#
_symmetry.space_group_name_H-M   'P 1'
#
loop_
_entity.id
_entity.type
_entity.pdbx_description
1 polymer ?
#
loop_
_entity_poly.entity_id
_entity_poly.type
_entity_poly.pdbx_seq_one_letter_code
_entity_poly.pdbx_strand_id
1 'polypeptide(L)' 'LPSDPAQIQQPILVCTAHIHWDPEYCDVKLIQTMMLSNELRSILDQAGQSFRPGHKPDPSNVQLLLCGDFNSLPDS' A
#
# COMPACT_ATOMS: atom_id res chain seq x y z
N LEU A 1 3.91 -10.59 -29.37
CA LEU A 1 4.98 -10.84 -28.36
C LEU A 1 5.24 -9.51 -27.68
N PRO A 2 5.33 -9.45 -26.34
CA PRO A 2 5.70 -8.20 -25.67
C PRO A 2 7.09 -7.81 -26.13
N SER A 3 7.25 -6.57 -26.58
CA SER A 3 8.44 -6.09 -27.28
C SER A 3 9.60 -5.77 -26.34
N ASP A 4 9.35 -5.73 -25.03
CA ASP A 4 10.31 -5.27 -24.03
C ASP A 4 10.23 -6.13 -22.75
N PRO A 5 11.32 -6.80 -22.32
CA PRO A 5 11.35 -7.51 -21.04
C PRO A 5 11.05 -6.62 -19.82
N ALA A 6 11.21 -5.29 -19.92
CA ALA A 6 10.79 -4.35 -18.87
C ALA A 6 9.26 -4.22 -18.72
N GLN A 7 8.46 -4.63 -19.72
CA GLN A 7 7.01 -4.78 -19.58
C GLN A 7 6.60 -5.99 -18.72
N ILE A 8 7.51 -6.91 -18.42
CA ILE A 8 7.20 -8.19 -17.77
C ILE A 8 7.22 -8.08 -16.23
N GLN A 9 7.88 -7.07 -15.65
CA GLN A 9 7.90 -6.87 -14.19
C GLN A 9 6.86 -5.84 -13.75
N GLN A 10 5.75 -6.33 -13.21
CA GLN A 10 4.78 -5.53 -12.47
C GLN A 10 5.07 -5.65 -10.96
N PRO A 11 5.58 -4.61 -10.30
CA PRO A 11 5.87 -4.65 -8.87
C PRO A 11 4.59 -4.72 -8.01
N ILE A 12 4.67 -5.46 -6.90
CA ILE A 12 3.62 -5.54 -5.88
C ILE A 12 4.20 -5.09 -4.54
N LEU A 13 3.58 -4.09 -3.91
CA LEU A 13 3.83 -3.71 -2.54
C LEU A 13 2.97 -4.57 -1.62
N VAL A 14 3.60 -5.36 -0.75
CA VAL A 14 2.90 -6.17 0.25
C VAL A 14 3.02 -5.51 1.61
N CYS A 15 1.88 -5.29 2.26
CA CYS A 15 1.80 -4.74 3.60
C CYS A 15 1.03 -5.70 4.50
N THR A 16 1.53 -5.87 5.72
CA THR A 16 0.78 -6.49 6.82
C THR A 16 0.75 -5.55 8.01
N ALA A 17 -0.40 -5.46 8.68
CA ALA A 17 -0.58 -4.63 9.87
C ALA A 17 -1.31 -5.41 10.97
N HIS A 18 -1.03 -5.03 12.22
CA HIS A 18 -1.80 -5.44 13.39
C HIS A 18 -2.19 -4.19 14.16
N ILE A 19 -3.45 -3.79 14.04
CA ILE A 19 -4.01 -2.56 14.61
C ILE A 19 -4.38 -2.80 16.06
N HIS A 20 -4.46 -1.72 16.85
CA HIS A 20 -4.87 -1.76 18.25
C HIS A 20 -6.15 -2.58 18.47
N TRP A 21 -6.19 -3.37 19.55
CA TRP A 21 -7.23 -4.38 19.75
C TRP A 21 -8.42 -3.91 20.59
N ASP A 22 -8.21 -3.00 21.54
CA ASP A 22 -9.22 -2.63 22.53
C ASP A 22 -10.47 -2.03 21.86
N PRO A 23 -11.67 -2.59 22.10
CA PRO A 23 -12.91 -2.12 21.50
C PRO A 23 -13.29 -0.68 21.89
N GLU A 24 -12.80 -0.15 23.01
CA GLU A 24 -13.12 1.22 23.45
C GLU A 24 -12.35 2.30 22.64
N TYR A 25 -11.33 1.91 21.87
CA TYR A 25 -10.43 2.84 21.18
C TYR A 25 -10.59 2.79 19.65
N CYS A 26 -11.82 2.96 19.15
CA CYS A 26 -12.08 2.99 17.71
C CYS A 26 -11.38 4.15 16.98
N ASP A 27 -11.18 5.27 17.68
CA ASP A 27 -10.44 6.44 17.22
C ASP A 27 -8.95 6.12 16.98
N VAL A 28 -8.32 5.37 17.88
CA VAL A 28 -6.94 4.90 17.73
C VAL A 28 -6.82 3.99 16.50
N LYS A 29 -7.74 3.05 16.32
CA LYS A 29 -7.76 2.14 15.15
C LYS A 29 -7.90 2.92 13.84
N LEU A 30 -8.78 3.92 13.83
CA LEU A 30 -9.00 4.79 12.68
C LEU A 30 -7.74 5.59 12.34
N ILE A 31 -7.15 6.27 13.33
CA ILE A 31 -5.94 7.08 13.14
C ILE A 31 -4.76 6.20 12.69
N GLN A 32 -4.56 5.03 13.29
CA GLN A 32 -3.52 4.09 12.86
C GLN A 32 -3.69 3.65 11.40
N THR A 33 -4.92 3.36 10.98
CA THR A 33 -5.23 2.98 9.59
C THR A 33 -5.00 4.13 8.62
N MET A 34 -5.33 5.37 9.01
CA MET A 34 -5.05 6.57 8.22
C MET A 34 -3.54 6.82 8.08
N MET A 35 -2.79 6.72 9.19
CA MET A 35 -1.33 6.87 9.19
C MET A 35 -0.67 5.81 8.31
N LEU A 36 -1.10 4.55 8.42
CA LEU A 36 -0.63 3.44 7.58
C LEU A 36 -0.87 3.74 6.10
N SER A 37 -2.09 4.16 5.75
CA SER A 37 -2.47 4.46 4.36
C SER A 37 -1.66 5.61 3.77
N ASN A 38 -1.39 6.65 4.57
CA ASN A 38 -0.56 7.78 4.14
C ASN A 38 0.89 7.36 3.89
N GLU A 39 1.45 6.52 4.77
CA GLU A 39 2.82 6.01 4.59
C GLU A 39 2.93 5.08 3.38
N LEU A 40 1.96 4.19 3.18
CA LEU A 40 1.92 3.33 1.99
C LEU A 40 1.90 4.14 0.70
N ARG A 41 1.17 5.27 0.67
CA ARG A 41 1.19 6.18 -0.48
C ARG A 41 2.57 6.79 -0.73
N SER A 42 3.25 7.24 0.32
CA SER A 42 4.64 7.73 0.23
C SER A 42 5.58 6.67 -0.34
N ILE A 43 5.47 5.41 0.12
CA ILE A 43 6.27 4.29 -0.37
C ILE A 43 5.96 3.99 -1.84
N LEU A 44 4.68 4.00 -2.24
CA LEU A 44 4.27 3.77 -3.63
C LEU A 44 4.83 4.84 -4.57
N ASP A 45 4.79 6.12 -4.17
CA ASP A 45 5.32 7.23 -4.96
C ASP A 45 6.85 7.11 -5.16
N GLN A 46 7.58 6.66 -4.14
CA GLN A 46 9.03 6.41 -4.21
C GLN A 46 9.37 5.18 -5.05
N ALA A 47 8.60 4.11 -4.91
CA ALA A 47 8.75 2.88 -5.67
C ALA A 47 8.50 3.12 -7.18
N GLY A 48 7.44 3.84 -7.53
CA GLY A 48 7.10 4.17 -8.92
C GLY A 48 8.19 4.93 -9.67
N GLN A 49 8.98 5.75 -8.96
CA GLN A 49 10.15 6.45 -9.53
C GLN A 49 11.37 5.54 -9.70
N SER A 50 11.55 4.57 -8.81
CA SER A 50 12.74 3.71 -8.75
C SER A 50 12.73 2.59 -9.80
N PHE A 51 11.55 2.04 -10.12
CA PHE A 51 11.45 0.88 -11.02
C PHE A 51 11.49 1.23 -12.51
N ARG A 52 11.31 2.50 -12.90
CA ARG A 52 11.37 2.92 -14.32
C ARG A 52 12.08 4.27 -14.51
N PRO A 53 13.42 4.31 -14.46
CA PRO A 53 14.18 5.53 -14.73
C PRO A 53 13.85 6.06 -16.13
N GLY A 54 13.30 7.28 -16.22
CA GLY A 54 12.95 7.93 -17.49
C GLY A 54 11.51 7.76 -17.98
N HIS A 55 10.66 7.00 -17.28
CA HIS A 55 9.21 7.04 -17.47
C HIS A 55 8.55 8.02 -16.50
N LYS A 56 7.41 8.59 -16.89
CA LYS A 56 6.62 9.41 -15.96
C LYS A 56 6.22 8.53 -14.78
N PRO A 57 6.43 8.99 -13.53
CA PRO A 57 5.98 8.25 -12.36
C PRO A 57 4.46 8.12 -12.45
N ASP A 58 4.00 6.88 -12.56
CA ASP A 58 2.60 6.54 -12.53
C ASP A 58 2.39 5.62 -11.33
N PRO A 59 1.72 6.10 -10.26
CA PRO A 59 1.41 5.31 -9.07
C PRO A 59 0.63 4.03 -9.39
N SER A 60 -0.09 4.00 -10.52
CA SER A 60 -0.83 2.80 -10.97
C SER A 60 0.08 1.64 -11.43
N ASN A 61 1.40 1.87 -11.51
CA ASN A 61 2.36 0.81 -11.88
C ASN A 61 2.69 -0.15 -10.73
N VAL A 62 2.40 0.20 -9.47
CA VAL A 62 2.68 -0.65 -8.31
C VAL A 62 1.36 -1.08 -7.66
N GLN A 63 1.09 -2.39 -7.63
CA GLN A 63 -0.12 -2.93 -7.02
C GLN A 63 0.07 -3.08 -5.51
N LEU A 64 -0.94 -2.78 -4.69
CA LEU A 64 -0.90 -2.96 -3.24
C LEU A 64 -1.67 -4.22 -2.82
N LEU A 65 -1.00 -5.10 -2.06
CA LEU A 65 -1.64 -6.16 -1.27
C LEU A 65 -1.55 -5.79 0.21
N LEU A 66 -2.66 -5.34 0.78
CA LEU A 66 -2.78 -5.00 2.19
C LEU A 66 -3.53 -6.11 2.94
N CYS A 67 -2.83 -6.76 3.85
CA CYS A 67 -3.37 -7.76 4.76
C CYS A 67 -3.24 -7.26 6.21
N GLY A 68 -3.94 -7.88 7.14
CA GLY A 68 -3.73 -7.61 8.55
C GLY A 68 -4.89 -7.97 9.45
N ASP A 69 -4.64 -7.90 10.75
CA ASP A 69 -5.68 -7.87 11.77
C ASP A 69 -5.96 -6.41 12.13
N PHE A 70 -7.12 -5.92 11.70
CA PHE A 70 -7.52 -4.53 11.92
C PHE A 70 -8.28 -4.35 13.23
N ASN A 71 -8.67 -5.44 13.91
CA ASN A 71 -9.52 -5.39 15.09
C ASN A 71 -10.78 -4.51 14.90
N SER A 72 -11.29 -4.47 13.67
CA SER A 72 -12.46 -3.69 13.23
C SER A 72 -13.40 -4.58 12.42
N LEU A 73 -14.69 -4.42 12.63
CA LEU A 73 -15.73 -5.09 11.86
C LEU A 73 -15.94 -4.37 10.52
N PRO A 74 -16.60 -4.99 9.52
CA PRO A 74 -16.85 -4.35 8.22
C PRO A 74 -17.69 -3.06 8.28
N ASP A 75 -18.44 -2.85 9.36
CA ASP A 75 -19.31 -1.70 9.63
C ASP A 75 -18.70 -0.69 10.63
N SER A 76 -17.43 -0.89 11.02
CA SER A 76 -16.68 0.02 11.91
C SER A 76 -16.30 1.36 11.26
#